data_AF-A0A925J1U7-F1
#
_entry.id   AF-A0A925J1U7-F1
#
_cell.length_a   1.000
_cell.length_b   1.000
_cell.length_c   1.000
_cell.angle_alpha   90.00
_cell.angle_beta   90.00
_cell.angle_gamma   90.00
#
_symmetry.space_group_name_H-M   'P 1'
#
loop_
_entity.id
_entity.type
_entity.pdbx_description
1 polymer ?
#
loop_
_entity_poly.entity_id
_entity_poly.type
_entity_poly.pdbx_seq_one_letter_code
_entity_poly.pdbx_strand_id
1 'polypeptide(L)' 'FFLGVSPPGTDPLKVYPNHSPRFFADEAALVPGMKALGTLALDFLAAGRVM' A
#
# COMPACT_ATOMS: atom_id res chain seq x y z
N PHE A 1 7.60 -5.58 1.85
CA PHE A 1 7.42 -4.26 2.50
C PHE A 1 5.96 -4.14 2.95
N PHE A 2 5.66 -3.23 3.88
CA PHE A 2 4.29 -2.97 4.34
C PHE A 2 4.02 -1.47 4.28
N LEU A 3 3.05 -1.04 3.46
CA LEU A 3 2.70 0.37 3.29
C LEU A 3 1.74 0.85 4.40
N GLY A 4 0.75 0.03 4.76
CA GLY A 4 -0.35 0.43 5.64
C GLY A 4 -1.28 1.45 4.98
N VAL A 5 -2.41 1.75 5.64
CA VAL A 5 -3.40 2.74 5.18
C VAL A 5 -3.92 3.61 6.33
N SER A 6 -3.26 3.59 7.49
CA SER A 6 -3.64 4.44 8.62
C SER A 6 -3.13 5.86 8.39
N PRO A 7 -3.93 6.90 8.65
CA PRO A 7 -3.48 8.28 8.50
C PRO A 7 -2.25 8.57 9.37
N PRO A 8 -1.30 9.41 8.90
CA PRO A 8 -0.14 9.81 9.68
C PRO A 8 -0.52 10.37 11.05
N GLY A 9 0.19 9.94 12.10
CA GLY A 9 -0.06 10.38 13.47
C GLY A 9 -1.27 9.72 14.16
N THR A 10 -1.95 8.78 13.51
CA THR A 10 -3.01 8.00 14.15
C THR A 10 -2.44 7.01 15.17
N ASP A 11 -3.00 7.00 16.38
CA ASP A 11 -2.69 5.99 17.40
C ASP A 11 -3.04 4.59 16.88
N PRO A 12 -2.06 3.67 16.75
CA PRO A 12 -2.31 2.31 16.22
C PRO A 12 -3.36 1.52 17.01
N LEU A 13 -3.51 1.79 18.31
CA LEU A 13 -4.49 1.12 19.16
C LEU A 13 -5.93 1.57 18.89
N LYS A 14 -6.10 2.66 18.14
CA LYS A 14 -7.41 3.23 17.76
C LYS A 14 -7.78 2.96 16.31
N VAL A 15 -6.92 2.29 15.54
CA VAL A 15 -7.20 1.94 14.15
C VAL A 15 -8.23 0.82 14.10
N TYR A 16 -9.33 1.02 13.37
CA TYR A 16 -10.30 -0.04 13.14
C TYR A 16 -9.73 -1.09 12.18
N PRO A 17 -9.84 -2.39 12.48
CA PRO A 17 -9.27 -3.44 11.66
C PRO A 17 -10.06 -3.62 10.36
N ASN A 18 -9.45 -4.32 9.40
CA ASN A 18 -10.13 -4.83 8.21
C ASN A 18 -11.39 -5.61 8.62
N HIS A 19 -12.45 -5.54 7.81
CA HIS A 19 -13.79 -6.10 8.06
C HIS A 19 -14.62 -5.44 9.16
N SER A 20 -14.14 -4.38 9.81
CA SER A 20 -15.00 -3.54 10.65
C SER A 20 -15.94 -2.67 9.79
N PRO A 21 -17.20 -2.44 10.19
CA PRO A 21 -18.05 -1.43 9.55
C PRO A 21 -17.50 0.01 9.72
N ARG A 22 -16.53 0.20 10.62
CA ARG A 22 -15.82 1.47 10.84
C ARG A 22 -14.45 1.51 10.18
N PHE A 23 -14.10 0.51 9.38
CA PHE A 23 -12.83 0.48 8.68
C PHE A 23 -12.67 1.74 7.81
N PHE A 24 -11.48 2.33 7.87
CA PHE A 24 -11.12 3.51 7.10
C PHE A 24 -9.72 3.32 6.52
N ALA A 25 -9.57 3.57 5.22
CA ALA A 25 -8.30 3.58 4.54
C ALA A 25 -7.97 5.01 4.11
N ASP A 26 -6.80 5.51 4.50
CA ASP A 26 -6.28 6.77 4.01
C ASP A 26 -5.92 6.65 2.53
N GLU A 27 -6.67 7.35 1.68
CA GLU A 27 -6.50 7.32 0.23
C GLU A 27 -5.14 7.90 -0.20
N ALA A 28 -4.45 8.65 0.67
CA ALA A 28 -3.08 9.09 0.41
C ALA A 28 -2.11 7.90 0.19
N ALA A 29 -2.45 6.70 0.69
CA ALA A 29 -1.69 5.48 0.47
C ALA A 29 -1.87 4.88 -0.95
N LEU A 30 -2.92 5.26 -1.70
CA LEU A 30 -3.22 4.64 -3.00
C LEU A 30 -2.15 4.94 -4.05
N VAL A 31 -1.74 6.21 -4.18
CA VAL A 31 -0.73 6.63 -5.16
C VAL A 31 0.63 5.93 -4.92
N PRO A 32 1.23 5.95 -3.71
CA PRO A 32 2.49 5.24 -3.48
C PRO A 32 2.34 3.72 -3.61
N GLY A 33 1.21 3.14 -3.20
CA GLY A 33 0.94 1.70 -3.37
C GLY A 33 0.89 1.29 -4.84
N MET A 34 0.19 2.06 -5.68
CA MET A 34 0.15 1.85 -7.13
C MET A 34 1.54 1.95 -7.74
N LYS A 35 2.34 2.96 -7.34
CA LYS A 35 3.71 3.13 -7.87
C LYS A 35 4.58 1.94 -7.50
N ALA A 36 4.54 1.52 -6.23
CA ALA A 36 5.35 0.40 -5.75
C ALA A 36 5.04 -0.90 -6.50
N LEU A 37 3.75 -1.26 -6.62
CA LEU A 37 3.35 -2.50 -7.31
C LEU A 37 3.54 -2.42 -8.82
N GLY A 38 3.27 -1.26 -9.43
CA GLY A 38 3.50 -1.02 -10.86
C GLY A 38 4.98 -1.10 -11.23
N THR A 39 5.84 -0.44 -10.46
CA THR A 39 7.31 -0.53 -10.65
C THR A 39 7.80 -1.95 -10.45
N LEU A 40 7.34 -2.67 -9.43
CA LEU A 40 7.71 -4.07 -9.23
C LEU A 40 7.38 -4.96 -10.44
N ALA A 41 6.21 -4.76 -11.04
CA ALA A 41 5.81 -5.50 -12.24
C ALA A 41 6.71 -5.14 -13.44
N LEU A 42 7.03 -3.86 -13.64
CA LEU A 42 7.93 -3.41 -14.70
C LEU A 42 9.35 -3.97 -14.51
N ASP A 43 9.87 -3.95 -13.28
CA ASP A 43 11.20 -4.47 -12.96
C ASP A 43 11.30 -5.97 -13.27
N PHE A 44 10.26 -6.75 -12.90
CA PHE A 44 10.20 -8.18 -13.22
C PHE A 44 10.23 -8.44 -14.73
N LEU A 45 9.42 -7.70 -15.51
CA LEU A 45 9.34 -7.84 -16.96
C LEU A 45 10.64 -7.37 -17.65
N ALA A 46 11.27 -6.33 -17.14
CA ALA A 46 12.54 -5.82 -17.66
C ALA A 46 13.68 -6.81 -17.38
N ALA A 47 13.74 -7.41 -16.19
CA ALA A 47 14.73 -8.42 -15.84
C ALA A 47 14.67 -9.65 -16.78
N GLY A 48 13.48 -10.11 -17.13
CA GLY A 48 13.28 -11.21 -18.08
C GLY A 48 13.60 -10.87 -19.55
N ARG A 49 13.79 -9.59 -19.87
CA ARG A 49 14.11 -9.10 -21.23
C ARG A 49 15.62 -8.93 -21.47
N VAL A 50 16.42 -9.05 -20.41
CA VAL A 50 17.89 -8.92 -20.41
C VAL A 50 18.57 -10.29 -20.22
N MET A 51 17.81 -11.39 -20.24
CA MET A 51 18.32 -12.75 -20.50
C MET A 51 18.06 -13.14 -21.94
#